data_AF-A0A924Q0U4-F1
#
_entry.id   AF-A0A924Q0U4-F1
#
_cell.length_a   1.000
_cell.length_b   1.000
_cell.length_c   1.000
_cell.angle_alpha   90.00
_cell.angle_beta   90.00
_cell.angle_gamma   90.00
#
_symmetry.space_group_name_H-M   'P 1'
#
loop_
_entity.id
_entity.type
_entity.pdbx_description
1 polymer ?
#
loop_
_entity_poly.entity_id
_entity_poly.type
_entity_poly.pdbx_seq_one_letter_code
_entity_poly.pdbx_strand_id
1 'polypeptide(L)'
;MNTGTILAKTDNGRLEVAGRTGALSAVQRRLLILVDGKKSVNDLGAFVRVGELTGALYHLQDLGLITPIGELELVQPPVAPGFVS
;
A
#
# COMPACT_ATOMS: atom_id res chain seq x y z
N MET A 1 -6.46 -2.12 -6.08
CA MET A 1 -4.99 -1.93 -6.09
C MET A 1 -4.38 -3.31 -6.27
N ASN A 2 -3.31 -3.42 -7.07
CA ASN A 2 -2.59 -4.68 -7.20
C ASN A 2 -1.67 -4.89 -5.98
N THR A 3 -1.32 -6.14 -5.70
CA THR A 3 -0.43 -6.48 -4.58
C THR A 3 1.00 -5.95 -4.75
N GLY A 4 1.46 -5.79 -5.99
CA GLY A 4 2.76 -5.20 -6.31
C GLY A 4 2.80 -3.68 -6.25
N THR A 5 1.67 -2.97 -6.18
CA THR A 5 1.64 -1.51 -6.26
C THR A 5 2.44 -0.86 -5.12
N ILE A 6 3.37 0.04 -5.46
CA ILE A 6 4.13 0.83 -4.49
C ILE A 6 3.37 2.12 -4.19
N LEU A 7 3.23 2.43 -2.91
CA LEU A 7 2.50 3.61 -2.43
C LEU A 7 3.47 4.62 -1.80
N ALA A 8 3.21 5.90 -2.03
CA ALA A 8 3.91 7.02 -1.38
C ALA A 8 2.92 7.99 -0.72
N LYS A 9 3.38 8.68 0.33
CA LYS A 9 2.63 9.76 0.97
C LYS A 9 2.61 10.99 0.08
N THR A 10 1.43 11.59 -0.06
CA THR A 10 1.31 12.95 -0.60
C THR A 10 1.77 13.97 0.43
N ASP A 11 1.81 15.25 0.04
CA ASP A 11 2.09 16.35 0.96
C ASP A 11 1.03 16.42 2.07
N ASN A 12 -0.25 16.26 1.72
CA ASN A 12 -1.36 16.14 2.66
C ASN A 12 -1.19 14.95 3.60
N GLY A 13 -0.72 13.80 3.09
CA GLY A 13 -0.40 12.64 3.91
C GLY A 13 0.68 12.92 4.95
N ARG A 14 1.72 13.68 4.59
CA ARG A 14 2.78 14.08 5.54
C ARG A 14 2.26 15.06 6.58
N LEU A 15 1.42 16.02 6.19
CA LEU A 15 0.78 16.96 7.11
C LEU A 15 -0.18 16.24 8.08
N GLU A 16 -0.97 15.29 7.60
CA GLU A 16 -1.91 14.51 8.43
C GLU A 16 -1.16 13.70 9.51
N VAL A 17 -0.01 13.11 9.16
CA VAL A 17 0.84 12.42 10.14
C VAL A 17 1.30 13.37 11.24
N ALA A 18 1.71 14.59 10.88
CA ALA A 18 2.17 15.62 11.82
C ALA A 18 1.03 16.20 12.67
N GLY A 19 -0.13 16.47 12.07
CA GLY A 19 -1.22 17.23 12.69
C GLY A 19 -2.13 16.42 13.63
N ARG A 20 -2.17 15.08 13.51
CA ARG A 20 -3.07 14.20 14.30
C ARG A 20 -4.51 14.74 14.37
N THR A 21 -5.13 14.97 13.22
CA THR A 21 -6.48 15.56 13.12
C THR A 21 -7.60 14.68 13.69
N GLY A 22 -7.32 13.41 14.00
CA GLY A 22 -8.28 12.46 14.58
C GLY A 22 -9.23 11.80 13.58
N ALA A 23 -9.17 12.18 12.31
CA ALA A 23 -10.05 11.65 11.26
C ALA A 23 -9.72 10.20 10.83
N LEU A 24 -8.50 9.73 11.11
CA LEU A 24 -8.05 8.40 10.72
C LEU A 24 -8.23 7.38 11.84
N SER A 25 -8.71 6.19 11.47
CA SER A 25 -8.68 5.01 12.36
C SER A 25 -7.24 4.62 12.71
N ALA A 26 -7.06 3.83 13.77
CA ALA A 26 -5.74 3.36 14.19
C ALA A 26 -4.99 2.59 13.07
N VAL A 27 -5.71 1.80 12.28
CA VAL A 27 -5.16 1.02 11.16
C VAL A 27 -4.77 1.96 10.00
N GLN A 28 -5.64 2.88 9.62
CA GLN A 28 -5.36 3.86 8.56
C GLN A 28 -4.15 4.73 8.93
N ARG A 29 -4.08 5.19 10.17
CA ARG A 29 -2.95 5.99 10.65
C ARG A 29 -1.65 5.20 10.63
N ARG A 30 -1.68 3.94 11.07
CA ARG A 30 -0.53 3.03 11.01
C ARG A 30 -0.04 2.85 9.57
N LEU A 31 -0.95 2.58 8.62
CA LEU A 31 -0.59 2.43 7.21
C LEU A 31 0.01 3.71 6.65
N LEU A 32 -0.59 4.88 6.89
CA LEU A 32 -0.07 6.16 6.42
C LEU A 32 1.35 6.44 6.94
N ILE A 33 1.65 6.05 8.19
CA ILE A 33 3.00 6.15 8.75
C ILE A 33 3.97 5.23 8.01
N LEU A 34 3.58 3.98 7.74
CA LEU A 34 4.40 2.96 7.10
C LEU A 34 4.66 3.21 5.60
N VAL A 35 3.76 3.92 4.92
CA VAL A 35 3.91 4.28 3.51
C VAL A 35 5.11 5.22 3.35
N ASP A 36 6.13 4.75 2.62
CA ASP A 36 7.43 5.42 2.47
C ASP A 36 7.89 5.54 1.00
N GLY A 37 7.08 5.09 0.03
CA GLY A 37 7.46 5.06 -1.38
C GLY A 37 8.33 3.87 -1.78
N LYS A 38 8.52 2.88 -0.89
CA LYS A 38 9.33 1.69 -1.15
C LYS A 38 8.54 0.40 -0.98
N LYS A 39 7.58 0.37 -0.07
CA LYS A 39 6.75 -0.80 0.23
C LYS A 39 5.63 -0.97 -0.79
N SER A 40 5.45 -2.20 -1.24
CA SER A 40 4.27 -2.60 -2.00
C SER A 40 3.04 -2.79 -1.10
N VAL A 41 1.85 -2.89 -1.72
CA VAL A 41 0.62 -3.28 -1.03
C VAL A 41 0.79 -4.60 -0.28
N ASN A 42 1.48 -5.58 -0.89
CA ASN A 42 1.76 -6.86 -0.24
C ASN A 42 2.60 -6.70 1.03
N ASP A 43 3.66 -5.88 0.99
CA ASP A 43 4.53 -5.63 2.15
C ASP A 43 3.77 -4.96 3.29
N LEU A 44 2.85 -4.03 2.96
CA LEU A 44 2.01 -3.34 3.94
C LEU A 44 1.00 -4.29 4.61
N GLY A 45 0.58 -5.35 3.92
CA GLY A 45 -0.32 -6.38 4.43
C GLY A 45 0.20 -7.10 5.67
N ALA A 46 1.52 -7.20 5.84
CA ALA A 46 2.13 -7.82 7.01
C ALA A 46 1.89 -7.06 8.33
N PHE A 47 1.43 -5.81 8.28
CA PHE A 47 1.28 -4.93 9.44
C PHE A 47 -0.17 -4.71 9.90
N VAL A 48 -1.12 -5.36 9.24
CA VAL A 48 -2.56 -5.22 9.49
C VAL A 48 -3.23 -6.59 9.54
N ARG A 49 -4.46 -6.66 10.06
CA ARG A 49 -5.19 -7.92 10.08
C ARG A 49 -5.70 -8.28 8.69
N VAL A 50 -5.90 -9.57 8.47
CA VAL A 50 -6.51 -10.10 7.24
C VAL A 50 -7.87 -9.42 7.02
N GLY A 51 -8.09 -8.89 5.82
CA GLY A 51 -9.31 -8.20 5.42
C GLY A 51 -9.33 -6.69 5.69
N GLU A 52 -8.43 -6.13 6.51
CA GLU A 52 -8.43 -4.70 6.83
C GLU A 52 -7.63 -3.86 5.82
N LEU A 53 -6.61 -4.45 5.19
CA LEU A 53 -5.65 -3.75 4.35
C LEU A 53 -6.31 -2.95 3.22
N THR A 54 -7.05 -3.64 2.36
CA THR A 54 -7.55 -3.09 1.09
C THR A 54 -8.47 -1.90 1.35
N GLY A 55 -9.43 -2.05 2.26
CA GLY A 55 -10.36 -0.97 2.60
C GLY A 55 -9.66 0.25 3.20
N ALA A 56 -8.65 0.04 4.05
CA ALA A 56 -7.89 1.14 4.65
C ALA A 56 -7.05 1.90 3.60
N LEU A 57 -6.42 1.19 2.66
CA LEU A 57 -5.64 1.82 1.59
C LEU A 57 -6.51 2.62 0.62
N TYR A 58 -7.67 2.07 0.22
CA TYR A 58 -8.62 2.83 -0.61
C TYR A 58 -9.08 4.10 0.09
N HIS A 59 -9.42 4.02 1.38
CA HIS A 59 -9.83 5.21 2.12
C HIS A 59 -8.72 6.28 2.20
N LEU A 60 -7.47 5.88 2.42
CA LEU A 60 -6.33 6.82 2.42
C LEU A 60 -6.10 7.45 1.04
N GLN A 61 -6.31 6.69 -0.03
CA GLN A 61 -6.20 7.21 -1.39
C GLN A 61 -7.35 8.17 -1.73
N ASP A 62 -8.58 7.85 -1.34
CA ASP A 62 -9.77 8.70 -1.55
C ASP A 62 -9.63 10.04 -0.80
N LEU A 63 -9.00 10.02 0.39
CA LEU A 63 -8.64 11.23 1.13
C LEU A 63 -7.44 12.00 0.53
N GLY A 64 -6.82 11.49 -0.54
CA GLY A 64 -5.65 12.10 -1.18
C GLY A 64 -4.39 12.09 -0.31
N LEU A 65 -4.29 11.19 0.67
CA LEU A 65 -3.16 11.11 1.60
C LEU A 65 -2.02 10.22 1.08
N ILE A 66 -2.35 9.30 0.17
CA ILE A 66 -1.39 8.44 -0.51
C ILE A 66 -1.67 8.39 -2.01
N THR A 67 -0.65 8.04 -2.78
CA THR A 67 -0.76 7.84 -4.23
C THR A 67 0.07 6.64 -4.67
N PRO A 68 -0.38 5.85 -5.65
CA PRO A 68 0.48 4.89 -6.32
C PRO A 68 1.59 5.60 -7.10
N ILE A 69 2.81 5.09 -7.01
CA ILE A 69 3.99 5.66 -7.70
C ILE A 69 4.72 4.64 -8.57
N GLY A 70 4.27 3.39 -8.59
CA GLY A 70 4.85 2.32 -9.37
C GLY A 70 4.30 0.97 -8.98
N GLU A 71 4.86 -0.06 -9.57
CA GLU A 71 4.50 -1.46 -9.32
C GLU A 71 5.78 -2.27 -9.22
N LEU A 72 5.91 -3.07 -8.16
CA LEU A 72 6.87 -4.15 -8.14
C LEU A 72 6.34 -5.22 -9.08
N GLU A 73 7.07 -5.45 -10.15
CA GLU A 73 6.85 -6.59 -11.02
C GLU A 73 7.15 -7.84 -10.18
N LEU A 74 6.09 -8.43 -9.63
CA LEU A 74 6.17 -9.75 -9.00
C LEU A 74 6.54 -10.70 -10.13
N VAL A 75 7.83 -11.01 -10.23
CA VAL A 75 8.37 -11.93 -11.23
C VAL A 75 7.58 -13.23 -11.08
N GLN A 76 6.62 -13.44 -11.98
CA GLN A 76 5.97 -14.72 -12.11
C GLN A 76 7.09 -15.69 -12.52
N PRO A 77 7.29 -16.82 -11.82
CA PRO A 77 8.29 -17.78 -12.25
C PRO A 77 8.02 -18.11 -13.71
N PRO A 78 9.04 -18.15 -14.57
CA PRO A 78 8.84 -18.42 -15.99
C PRO A 78 8.07 -19.74 -16.10
N VAL A 79 6.89 -19.67 -16.73
CA VAL A 79 6.15 -20.86 -17.13
C VAL A 79 7.02 -21.59 -18.13
N ALA A 80 7.86 -22.51 -17.65
CA ALA A 80 8.72 -23.31 -18.50
C ALA A 80 7.82 -24.04 -19.51
N PRO A 81 8.03 -23.86 -20.83
CA PRO A 81 7.37 -24.71 -21.81
C PRO A 81 7.76 -26.14 -21.51
N GLY A 82 6.76 -26.98 -21.20
CA GLY A 82 6.97 -28.41 -21.00
C GLY A 82 7.75 -28.95 -22.19
N PHE A 83 8.94 -29.50 -21.93
CA PHE A 83 9.69 -30.23 -22.94
C PHE A 83 8.83 -31.42 -23.37
N VAL A 84 8.30 -31.35 -24.60
CA VAL A 84 7.74 -32.49 -25.29
C VAL A 84 8.88 -33.49 -25.58
N SER A 85 8.69 -34.75 -25.17
CA SER A 85 9.43 -35.90 -25.68
C SER A 85 8.50 -36.74 -26.54
#